data_AF-Q1IV66-F1
#
_entry.id   AF-Q1IV66-F1
#
_cell.length_a   1.000
_cell.length_b   1.000
_cell.length_c   1.000
_cell.angle_alpha   90.00
_cell.angle_beta   90.00
_cell.angle_gamma   90.00
#
_symmetry.space_group_name_H-M   'P 1'
#
loop_
_entity.id
_entity.type
_entity.pdbx_description
1 polymer ?
#
loop_
_entity_poly.entity_id
_entity_poly.type
_entity_poly.pdbx_seq_one_letter_code
_entity_poly.pdbx_strand_id
1 'polypeptide(L)'
;MVSTATWISTAPDLQYFYPDFTPAEVPSGTSARRAWIGRIQPFTDDASARLAWRRMQRDLAISIDRGTILPPQSARKLDPHPLESLAVNTEMSFEVLLLEFDNPQHPWVYCVAPEVSRDVFPALLHIREDRSIWFRGRYIPGLCVYSASIFKFESWPSKSVQVLDQTATYLGKLVIWLRTRRLFHLNSGVVLYTPAPGEQVRDTEPRINRNFPGIAKQLLPITRAWRGVWPGGVAPFGPAGHFQTIAPQEECWCGSGETYGNCHRRQEASVLGNTGDGTSPN
;
A
#
# COMPACT_ATOMS: atom_id res chain seq x y z
N MET A 1 18.11 -14.13 45.68
CA MET A 1 16.87 -14.23 44.86
C MET A 1 16.48 -12.82 44.48
N VAL A 2 16.89 -12.36 43.29
CA VAL A 2 16.60 -11.02 42.81
C VAL A 2 15.38 -11.12 41.93
N SER A 3 14.27 -10.57 42.42
CA SER A 3 13.03 -10.38 41.68
C SER A 3 13.28 -9.40 40.53
N THR A 4 13.45 -9.91 39.31
CA THR A 4 13.36 -9.10 38.09
C THR A 4 11.89 -8.87 37.79
N ALA A 5 11.39 -7.75 38.31
CA ALA A 5 10.10 -7.19 37.91
C ALA A 5 10.09 -7.06 36.39
N THR A 6 9.26 -7.90 35.75
CA THR A 6 9.00 -7.83 34.32
C THR A 6 8.26 -6.53 34.06
N TRP A 7 8.92 -5.58 33.41
CA TRP A 7 8.26 -4.38 32.91
C TRP A 7 7.20 -4.82 31.90
N ILE A 8 5.94 -4.87 32.35
CA ILE A 8 4.78 -4.91 31.46
C ILE A 8 4.78 -3.56 30.76
N SER A 9 5.37 -3.51 29.56
CA SER A 9 5.29 -2.35 28.69
C SER A 9 3.81 -2.11 28.35
N THR A 10 3.27 -1.05 28.93
CA THR A 10 1.89 -0.55 28.83
C THR A 10 1.60 0.09 27.46
N ALA A 11 2.11 -0.50 26.37
CA ALA A 11 1.51 -0.22 25.07
C ALA A 11 0.06 -0.73 25.14
N PRO A 12 -0.95 0.07 24.73
CA PRO A 12 -2.30 -0.46 24.61
C PRO A 12 -2.22 -1.70 23.72
N ASP A 13 -2.78 -2.81 24.20
CA ASP A 13 -2.88 -4.02 23.40
C ASP A 13 -3.48 -3.63 22.04
N LEU A 14 -2.90 -4.11 20.94
CA LEU A 14 -3.37 -3.84 19.57
C LEU A 14 -4.89 -4.00 19.49
N GLN A 15 -5.41 -4.97 20.22
CA GLN A 15 -6.81 -5.34 20.37
C GLN A 15 -7.71 -4.20 20.88
N TYR A 16 -7.19 -3.21 21.62
CA TYR A 16 -7.97 -2.02 22.01
C TYR A 16 -8.40 -1.20 20.79
N PHE A 17 -7.50 -1.05 19.82
CA PHE A 17 -7.73 -0.29 18.58
C PHE A 17 -8.25 -1.16 17.44
N TYR A 18 -7.88 -2.44 17.43
CA TYR A 18 -8.19 -3.42 16.40
C TYR A 18 -8.65 -4.73 17.06
N PRO A 19 -9.88 -4.78 17.63
CA PRO A 19 -10.36 -5.92 18.41
C PRO A 19 -10.49 -7.20 17.59
N ASP A 20 -10.65 -7.08 16.27
CA ASP A 20 -10.75 -8.22 15.35
C ASP A 20 -9.39 -8.81 14.97
N PHE A 21 -8.29 -8.24 15.47
CA PHE A 21 -6.94 -8.78 15.26
C PHE A 21 -6.58 -9.75 16.39
N THR A 22 -6.36 -11.00 16.01
CA THR A 22 -5.97 -12.06 16.93
C THR A 22 -4.49 -12.38 16.78
N PRO A 23 -3.78 -12.76 17.87
CA PRO A 23 -2.41 -13.25 17.78
C PRO A 23 -2.28 -14.39 16.76
N ALA A 24 -1.20 -14.36 15.98
CA ALA A 24 -0.89 -15.37 14.98
C ALA A 24 0.53 -15.92 15.19
N GLU A 25 0.82 -17.07 14.59
CA GLU A 25 2.18 -17.59 14.55
C GLU A 25 3.08 -16.67 13.72
N VAL A 26 4.28 -16.40 14.22
CA VAL A 26 5.29 -15.65 13.48
C VAL A 26 5.79 -16.50 12.31
N PRO A 27 5.71 -16.01 11.06
CA PRO A 27 6.21 -16.75 9.91
C PRO A 27 7.70 -17.06 10.03
N SER A 28 8.08 -18.30 9.72
CA SER A 28 9.47 -18.75 9.72
C SER A 28 10.33 -17.90 8.78
N GLY A 29 11.58 -17.65 9.18
CA GLY A 29 12.53 -16.86 8.38
C GLY A 29 12.35 -15.34 8.52
N THR A 30 11.47 -14.89 9.42
CA THR A 30 11.36 -13.48 9.81
C THR A 30 12.01 -13.24 11.16
N SER A 31 12.45 -12.00 11.41
CA SER A 31 12.92 -11.54 12.74
C SER A 31 11.80 -10.89 13.57
N ALA A 32 10.53 -11.17 13.23
CA ALA A 32 9.39 -10.58 13.93
C ALA A 32 9.27 -11.19 15.34
N ARG A 33 8.95 -10.35 16.32
CA ARG A 33 8.75 -10.79 17.72
C ARG A 33 7.31 -11.22 18.00
N ARG A 34 6.35 -10.64 17.25
CA ARG A 34 4.91 -10.90 17.38
C ARG A 34 4.24 -10.80 16.02
N ALA A 35 3.14 -11.53 15.86
CA ALA A 35 2.30 -11.46 14.69
C ALA A 35 0.82 -11.41 15.10
N TRP A 36 0.02 -10.71 14.30
CA TRP A 36 -1.44 -10.71 14.41
C TRP A 36 -2.06 -10.87 13.03
N ILE A 37 -3.20 -11.54 12.98
CA ILE A 37 -4.01 -11.65 11.79
C ILE A 37 -5.38 -11.05 12.07
N GLY A 38 -5.91 -10.30 11.12
CA GLY A 38 -7.21 -9.65 11.25
C GLY A 38 -7.75 -9.19 9.92
N ARG A 39 -8.86 -8.47 9.96
CA ARG A 39 -9.53 -7.95 8.77
C ARG A 39 -9.49 -6.43 8.74
N ILE A 40 -9.29 -5.89 7.54
CA ILE A 40 -9.46 -4.47 7.22
C ILE A 40 -10.51 -4.38 6.13
N GLN A 41 -11.55 -3.59 6.38
CA GLN A 41 -12.55 -3.24 5.37
C GLN A 41 -12.56 -1.71 5.25
N PRO A 42 -11.87 -1.14 4.24
CA PRO A 42 -11.67 0.31 4.19
C PRO A 42 -12.95 1.13 4.10
N PHE A 43 -14.03 0.57 3.53
CA PHE A 43 -15.29 1.27 3.33
C PHE A 43 -16.49 0.42 3.78
N THR A 44 -17.44 1.07 4.42
CA THR A 44 -18.72 0.47 4.83
C THR A 44 -19.69 0.28 3.67
N ASP A 45 -19.60 1.15 2.66
CA ASP A 45 -20.53 1.25 1.55
C ASP A 45 -19.95 2.17 0.44
N ASP A 46 -20.66 2.27 -0.68
CA ASP A 46 -20.27 3.10 -1.82
C ASP A 46 -20.26 4.60 -1.50
N ALA A 47 -21.15 5.07 -0.62
CA ALA A 47 -21.24 6.48 -0.28
C ALA A 47 -20.05 6.93 0.58
N SER A 48 -19.63 6.12 1.56
CA SER A 48 -18.44 6.39 2.36
C SER A 48 -17.17 6.35 1.50
N ALA A 49 -17.04 5.39 0.57
CA ALA A 49 -15.91 5.33 -0.35
C ALA A 49 -15.77 6.60 -1.21
N ARG A 50 -16.88 7.09 -1.75
CA ARG A 50 -16.91 8.33 -2.54
C ARG A 50 -16.53 9.56 -1.73
N LEU A 51 -17.07 9.72 -0.52
CA LEU A 51 -16.70 10.82 0.37
C LEU A 51 -15.23 10.75 0.80
N ALA A 52 -14.72 9.56 1.07
CA ALA A 52 -13.33 9.34 1.39
C ALA A 52 -12.42 9.68 0.20
N TRP A 53 -12.80 9.26 -1.03
CA TRP A 53 -12.07 9.61 -2.26
C TRP A 53 -11.89 11.12 -2.38
N ARG A 54 -12.95 11.92 -2.23
CA ARG A 54 -12.85 13.39 -2.36
C ARG A 54 -11.83 14.01 -1.42
N ARG A 55 -11.68 13.47 -0.20
CA ARG A 55 -10.66 13.93 0.76
C ARG A 55 -9.27 13.46 0.38
N MET A 56 -9.12 12.18 0.10
CA MET A 56 -7.85 11.59 -0.30
C MET A 56 -7.28 12.26 -1.55
N GLN A 57 -8.12 12.61 -2.53
CA GLN A 57 -7.70 13.31 -3.74
C GLN A 57 -7.05 14.68 -3.46
N ARG A 58 -7.42 15.31 -2.35
CA ARG A 58 -6.89 16.61 -1.92
C ARG A 58 -5.83 16.47 -0.83
N ASP A 59 -5.33 15.26 -0.59
CA ASP A 59 -4.39 14.91 0.49
C ASP A 59 -4.84 15.44 1.87
N LEU A 60 -6.16 15.48 2.10
CA LEU A 60 -6.73 15.88 3.37
C LEU A 60 -6.76 14.70 4.32
N ALA A 61 -6.52 14.96 5.61
CA ALA A 61 -6.57 13.94 6.66
C ALA A 61 -7.88 13.14 6.64
N ILE A 62 -7.78 11.84 6.86
CA ILE A 62 -8.91 10.92 7.00
C ILE A 62 -8.87 10.27 8.38
N SER A 63 -10.03 10.04 8.96
CA SER A 63 -10.15 9.31 10.22
C SER A 63 -10.30 7.82 9.92
N ILE A 64 -9.70 6.99 10.75
CA ILE A 64 -9.80 5.54 10.65
C ILE A 64 -10.27 5.00 11.99
N ASP A 65 -11.23 4.09 11.95
CA ASP A 65 -11.68 3.33 13.11
C ASP A 65 -11.63 1.85 12.75
N ARG A 66 -10.78 1.09 13.45
CA ARG A 66 -10.63 -0.37 13.28
C ARG A 66 -10.43 -0.79 11.81
N GLY A 67 -9.63 -0.03 11.06
CA GLY A 67 -9.35 -0.27 9.65
C GLY A 67 -10.42 0.21 8.67
N THR A 68 -11.48 0.87 9.15
CA THR A 68 -12.52 1.49 8.31
C THR A 68 -12.28 2.99 8.20
N ILE A 69 -12.29 3.53 6.98
CA ILE A 69 -12.15 4.97 6.75
C ILE A 69 -13.49 5.66 7.03
N LEU A 70 -13.47 6.63 7.94
CA LEU A 70 -14.62 7.42 8.36
C LEU A 70 -14.53 8.84 7.75
N PRO A 71 -15.11 9.08 6.56
CA PRO A 71 -15.12 10.41 5.99
C PRO A 71 -16.03 11.35 6.82
N PRO A 72 -15.55 12.53 7.25
CA PRO A 72 -16.39 13.50 7.93
C PRO A 72 -17.48 14.05 7.01
N GLN A 73 -18.60 14.50 7.57
CA GLN A 73 -19.71 15.10 6.79
C GLN A 73 -19.27 16.28 5.91
N SER A 74 -18.23 17.01 6.32
CA SER A 74 -17.64 18.10 5.55
C SER A 74 -17.12 17.67 4.18
N ALA A 75 -16.82 16.38 3.96
CA ALA A 75 -16.43 15.83 2.66
C ALA A 75 -17.50 16.03 1.57
N ARG A 76 -18.79 16.19 1.95
CA ARG A 76 -19.89 16.45 0.99
C ARG A 76 -19.75 17.79 0.27
N LYS A 77 -19.02 18.74 0.88
CA LYS A 77 -18.75 20.07 0.31
C LYS A 77 -17.59 20.08 -0.69
N LEU A 78 -16.88 18.96 -0.83
CA LEU A 78 -15.79 18.82 -1.79
C LEU A 78 -16.36 18.39 -3.14
N ASP A 79 -15.76 18.89 -4.22
CA ASP A 79 -16.16 18.55 -5.58
C ASP A 79 -15.91 17.07 -5.86
N PRO A 80 -16.86 16.36 -6.48
CA PRO A 80 -16.70 14.96 -6.83
C PRO A 80 -15.70 14.77 -7.97
N HIS A 81 -15.02 13.62 -7.98
CA HIS A 81 -14.20 13.23 -9.13
C HIS A 81 -15.13 12.88 -10.31
N PRO A 82 -14.77 13.20 -11.58
CA PRO A 82 -15.56 12.79 -12.76
C PRO A 82 -15.84 11.28 -12.92
N LEU A 83 -15.12 10.44 -12.15
CA LEU A 83 -15.18 8.98 -12.20
C LEU A 83 -15.73 8.41 -10.88
N GLU A 84 -16.21 9.26 -9.98
CA GLU A 84 -16.71 8.88 -8.66
C GLU A 84 -17.90 7.92 -8.73
N SER A 85 -18.74 8.03 -9.77
CA SER A 85 -19.85 7.12 -10.03
C SER A 85 -19.42 5.67 -10.30
N LEU A 86 -18.13 5.44 -10.61
CA LEU A 86 -17.57 4.12 -10.84
C LEU A 86 -17.10 3.44 -9.55
N ALA A 87 -16.98 4.18 -8.44
CA ALA A 87 -16.75 3.61 -7.12
C ALA A 87 -18.07 3.00 -6.62
N VAL A 88 -18.28 1.74 -7.03
CA VAL A 88 -19.44 0.90 -6.67
C VAL A 88 -18.98 -0.47 -6.18
N ASN A 89 -19.77 -1.09 -5.31
CA ASN A 89 -19.42 -2.32 -4.59
C ASN A 89 -18.07 -2.19 -3.86
N THR A 90 -17.88 -1.10 -3.12
CA THR A 90 -16.60 -0.79 -2.44
C THR A 90 -16.39 -1.49 -1.10
N GLU A 91 -17.35 -2.31 -0.67
CA GLU A 91 -17.35 -3.12 0.56
C GLU A 91 -16.38 -4.33 0.47
N MET A 92 -15.13 -4.06 0.08
CA MET A 92 -14.09 -5.10 -0.01
C MET A 92 -13.41 -5.27 1.35
N SER A 93 -13.34 -6.51 1.83
CA SER A 93 -12.62 -6.89 3.04
C SER A 93 -11.31 -7.59 2.71
N PHE A 94 -10.27 -7.28 3.46
CA PHE A 94 -8.92 -7.81 3.32
C PHE A 94 -8.49 -8.49 4.62
N GLU A 95 -8.19 -9.79 4.58
CA GLU A 95 -7.42 -10.46 5.62
C GLU A 95 -5.95 -10.01 5.52
N VAL A 96 -5.41 -9.50 6.60
CA VAL A 96 -4.05 -8.98 6.67
C VAL A 96 -3.29 -9.60 7.84
N LEU A 97 -2.00 -9.84 7.62
CA LEU A 97 -1.05 -10.26 8.64
C LEU A 97 -0.15 -9.08 9.00
N LEU A 98 -0.14 -8.68 10.26
CA LEU A 98 0.77 -7.71 10.83
C LEU A 98 1.92 -8.45 11.51
N LEU A 99 3.15 -8.11 11.13
CA LEU A 99 4.37 -8.52 11.83
C LEU A 99 4.94 -7.33 12.56
N GLU A 100 5.23 -7.50 13.84
CA GLU A 100 5.90 -6.50 14.65
C GLU A 100 7.30 -6.98 15.01
N PHE A 101 8.23 -6.03 15.01
CA PHE A 101 9.65 -6.26 15.23
C PHE A 101 10.10 -5.53 16.50
N ASP A 102 11.31 -5.83 16.96
CA ASP A 102 11.93 -5.03 18.02
C ASP A 102 12.35 -3.67 17.50
N ASN A 103 12.28 -2.66 18.37
CA ASN A 103 12.75 -1.32 18.04
C ASN A 103 14.24 -1.37 17.64
N PRO A 104 14.66 -0.61 16.61
CA PRO A 104 13.89 0.47 15.95
C PRO A 104 12.96 0.01 14.82
N GLN A 105 13.01 -1.25 14.39
CA GLN A 105 12.36 -1.71 13.16
C GLN A 105 10.84 -1.48 13.15
N HIS A 106 10.33 -1.10 11.98
CA HIS A 106 8.91 -0.84 11.79
C HIS A 106 8.11 -2.13 11.63
N PRO A 107 6.86 -2.15 12.11
CA PRO A 107 5.93 -3.21 11.76
C PRO A 107 5.70 -3.29 10.25
N TRP A 108 5.41 -4.48 9.77
CA TRP A 108 5.10 -4.75 8.36
C TRP A 108 3.74 -5.41 8.24
N VAL A 109 2.99 -5.05 7.20
CA VAL A 109 1.69 -5.64 6.91
C VAL A 109 1.72 -6.36 5.57
N TYR A 110 1.07 -7.51 5.53
CA TYR A 110 0.97 -8.40 4.39
C TYR A 110 -0.50 -8.64 4.09
N CYS A 111 -0.90 -8.49 2.82
CA CYS A 111 -2.27 -8.83 2.42
C CYS A 111 -2.37 -10.33 2.17
N VAL A 112 -3.09 -11.03 3.05
CA VAL A 112 -3.30 -12.47 2.92
C VAL A 112 -4.41 -12.71 1.90
N ALA A 113 -5.57 -12.11 2.04
CA ALA A 113 -6.67 -12.32 1.09
C ALA A 113 -7.56 -11.08 0.95
N PRO A 114 -8.04 -10.71 -0.26
CA PRO A 114 -7.62 -11.24 -1.55
C PRO A 114 -6.13 -10.99 -1.83
N GLU A 115 -5.55 -11.71 -2.77
CA GLU A 115 -4.13 -11.55 -3.09
C GLU A 115 -3.84 -10.15 -3.66
N VAL A 116 -2.84 -9.48 -3.10
CA VAL A 116 -2.29 -8.21 -3.58
C VAL A 116 -0.80 -8.42 -3.86
N SER A 117 -0.49 -8.85 -5.08
CA SER A 117 0.85 -9.20 -5.54
C SER A 117 1.12 -8.59 -6.93
N ARG A 118 2.37 -8.60 -7.39
CA ARG A 118 2.68 -8.22 -8.78
C ARG A 118 2.13 -9.20 -9.79
N ASP A 119 1.94 -10.46 -9.42
CA ASP A 119 1.36 -11.47 -10.30
C ASP A 119 -0.13 -11.16 -10.59
N VAL A 120 -0.83 -10.62 -9.57
CA VAL A 120 -2.24 -10.20 -9.70
C VAL A 120 -2.38 -8.72 -10.06
N PHE A 121 -1.37 -7.88 -9.85
CA PHE A 121 -1.40 -6.47 -10.23
C PHE A 121 0.02 -5.94 -10.55
N PRO A 122 0.57 -6.22 -11.75
CA PRO A 122 1.95 -5.87 -12.14
C PRO A 122 2.21 -4.37 -12.11
N ALA A 123 1.19 -3.58 -12.42
CA ALA A 123 1.24 -2.12 -12.44
C ALA A 123 0.87 -1.49 -11.08
N LEU A 124 0.53 -2.29 -10.06
CA LEU A 124 0.20 -1.77 -8.75
C LEU A 124 1.46 -1.28 -8.05
N LEU A 125 1.42 -0.02 -7.64
CA LEU A 125 2.50 0.61 -6.92
C LEU A 125 2.53 0.10 -5.48
N HIS A 126 3.71 0.23 -4.86
CA HIS A 126 3.90 0.02 -3.42
C HIS A 126 3.75 -1.42 -2.89
N ILE A 127 3.93 -2.42 -3.76
CA ILE A 127 4.19 -3.81 -3.36
C ILE A 127 5.70 -4.00 -3.14
N ARG A 128 6.09 -4.57 -1.99
CA ARG A 128 7.48 -4.78 -1.54
C ARG A 128 7.90 -6.25 -1.65
N GLU A 129 8.33 -6.64 -2.84
CA GLU A 129 8.84 -8.01 -3.09
C GLU A 129 10.13 -8.31 -2.33
N ASP A 130 10.94 -7.28 -2.08
CA ASP A 130 12.15 -7.33 -1.24
C ASP A 130 11.85 -7.61 0.25
N ARG A 131 10.57 -7.52 0.64
CA ARG A 131 10.08 -7.83 1.99
C ARG A 131 9.12 -9.01 2.02
N SER A 132 9.15 -9.88 1.03
CA SER A 132 8.25 -11.05 0.95
C SER A 132 8.48 -12.07 2.06
N ILE A 133 7.42 -12.74 2.46
CA ILE A 133 7.44 -13.83 3.44
C ILE A 133 6.82 -15.10 2.86
N TRP A 134 7.19 -16.27 3.39
CA TRP A 134 6.45 -17.51 3.16
C TRP A 134 5.38 -17.68 4.23
N PHE A 135 4.11 -17.66 3.84
CA PHE A 135 2.99 -17.77 4.79
C PHE A 135 1.83 -18.55 4.16
N ARG A 136 1.29 -19.53 4.91
CA ARG A 136 0.19 -20.41 4.45
C ARG A 136 0.43 -21.03 3.05
N GLY A 137 1.67 -21.47 2.79
CA GLY A 137 2.03 -22.21 1.57
C GLY A 137 2.28 -21.37 0.32
N ARG A 138 2.46 -20.05 0.45
CA ARG A 138 2.83 -19.16 -0.67
C ARG A 138 3.72 -18.00 -0.22
N TYR A 139 4.39 -17.39 -1.20
CA TYR A 139 5.06 -16.11 -1.01
C TYR A 139 4.05 -14.96 -1.03
N ILE A 140 4.10 -14.10 -0.03
CA ILE A 140 3.26 -12.90 0.08
C ILE A 140 4.18 -11.69 0.20
N PRO A 141 4.10 -10.71 -0.73
CA PRO A 141 4.91 -9.51 -0.64
C PRO A 141 4.41 -8.59 0.48
N GLY A 142 5.31 -7.80 1.04
CA GLY A 142 4.95 -6.78 2.01
C GLY A 142 4.17 -5.64 1.34
N LEU A 143 3.22 -5.06 2.05
CA LEU A 143 2.62 -3.78 1.67
C LEU A 143 3.57 -2.66 2.13
N CYS A 144 3.88 -1.72 1.26
CA CYS A 144 4.70 -0.57 1.64
C CYS A 144 3.94 0.28 2.68
N VAL A 145 4.45 0.33 3.89
CA VAL A 145 3.85 1.09 5.00
C VAL A 145 3.67 2.58 4.66
N TYR A 146 4.52 3.13 3.80
CA TYR A 146 4.50 4.55 3.40
C TYR A 146 3.68 4.89 2.15
N SER A 147 2.94 3.93 1.61
CA SER A 147 2.16 4.08 0.38
C SER A 147 0.96 5.02 0.50
N ALA A 148 0.57 5.34 1.73
CA ALA A 148 -0.42 6.36 2.05
C ALA A 148 0.14 7.80 2.02
N SER A 149 1.45 7.98 1.72
CA SER A 149 2.15 9.26 1.63
C SER A 149 2.52 9.93 2.96
N ILE A 150 2.46 9.21 4.09
CA ILE A 150 2.85 9.73 5.41
C ILE A 150 4.08 8.95 5.92
N PHE A 151 5.23 9.61 6.02
CA PHE A 151 6.51 9.03 6.49
C PHE A 151 6.80 9.29 7.97
N LYS A 152 5.76 9.47 8.78
CA LYS A 152 5.90 9.87 10.19
C LYS A 152 5.02 9.01 11.07
N PHE A 153 5.60 8.49 12.15
CA PHE A 153 4.85 7.94 13.27
C PHE A 153 4.80 8.95 14.41
N GLU A 154 3.61 9.10 15.00
CA GLU A 154 3.41 9.82 16.24
C GLU A 154 3.87 8.98 17.44
N SER A 155 4.05 9.60 18.60
CA SER A 155 4.45 8.89 19.83
C SER A 155 3.33 8.02 20.40
N TRP A 156 2.08 8.33 20.06
CA TRP A 156 0.89 7.56 20.43
C TRP A 156 -0.13 7.65 19.29
N PRO A 157 -0.83 6.56 18.93
CA PRO A 157 -0.77 5.20 19.50
C PRO A 157 0.51 4.45 19.09
N SER A 158 0.60 3.13 19.34
CA SER A 158 1.77 2.34 18.95
C SER A 158 2.00 2.34 17.42
N LYS A 159 3.24 2.16 16.96
CA LYS A 159 3.56 2.07 15.52
C LYS A 159 2.72 1.00 14.81
N SER A 160 2.41 -0.10 15.47
CA SER A 160 1.57 -1.19 14.95
C SER A 160 0.16 -0.69 14.58
N VAL A 161 -0.47 0.11 15.45
CA VAL A 161 -1.79 0.72 15.18
C VAL A 161 -1.70 1.69 14.00
N GLN A 162 -0.71 2.58 14.03
CA GLN A 162 -0.52 3.58 12.97
C GLN A 162 -0.22 2.94 11.60
N VAL A 163 0.53 1.84 11.56
CA VAL A 163 0.79 1.09 10.32
C VAL A 163 -0.51 0.45 9.79
N LEU A 164 -1.38 -0.07 10.65
CA LEU A 164 -2.68 -0.59 10.21
C LEU A 164 -3.59 0.53 9.68
N ASP A 165 -3.58 1.72 10.27
CA ASP A 165 -4.31 2.88 9.76
C ASP A 165 -3.78 3.30 8.36
N GLN A 166 -2.46 3.38 8.20
CA GLN A 166 -1.85 3.64 6.89
C GLN A 166 -2.19 2.53 5.88
N THR A 167 -2.27 1.27 6.33
CA THR A 167 -2.69 0.14 5.50
C THR A 167 -4.15 0.26 5.08
N ALA A 168 -5.07 0.64 5.97
CA ALA A 168 -6.47 0.89 5.63
C ALA A 168 -6.60 1.99 4.56
N THR A 169 -5.79 3.05 4.67
CA THR A 169 -5.72 4.10 3.65
C THR A 169 -5.25 3.53 2.30
N TYR A 170 -4.14 2.77 2.28
CA TYR A 170 -3.62 2.14 1.07
C TYR A 170 -4.66 1.22 0.42
N LEU A 171 -5.29 0.34 1.20
CA LEU A 171 -6.31 -0.58 0.70
C LEU A 171 -7.54 0.18 0.21
N GLY A 172 -7.93 1.29 0.85
CA GLY A 172 -8.99 2.17 0.35
C GLY A 172 -8.66 2.78 -1.01
N LYS A 173 -7.42 3.27 -1.20
CA LYS A 173 -6.93 3.76 -2.50
C LYS A 173 -6.91 2.64 -3.54
N LEU A 174 -6.48 1.43 -3.15
CA LEU A 174 -6.50 0.24 -4.00
C LEU A 174 -7.93 -0.12 -4.45
N VAL A 175 -8.90 -0.13 -3.55
CA VAL A 175 -10.31 -0.40 -3.89
C VAL A 175 -10.81 0.61 -4.93
N ILE A 176 -10.54 1.91 -4.74
CA ILE A 176 -10.92 2.94 -5.72
C ILE A 176 -10.22 2.71 -7.06
N TRP A 177 -8.92 2.38 -7.06
CA TRP A 177 -8.18 2.05 -8.27
C TRP A 177 -8.80 0.84 -8.98
N LEU A 178 -9.13 -0.23 -8.26
CA LEU A 178 -9.74 -1.45 -8.80
C LEU A 178 -11.12 -1.17 -9.43
N ARG A 179 -11.92 -0.30 -8.82
CA ARG A 179 -13.26 0.06 -9.34
C ARG A 179 -13.21 1.02 -10.52
N THR A 180 -12.19 1.86 -10.58
CA THR A 180 -12.02 2.87 -11.64
C THR A 180 -11.10 2.42 -12.77
N ARG A 181 -10.38 1.30 -12.63
CA ARG A 181 -9.43 0.87 -13.66
C ARG A 181 -10.10 0.49 -14.97
N ARG A 182 -9.44 0.82 -16.07
CA ARG A 182 -9.86 0.53 -17.45
C ARG A 182 -8.68 -0.04 -18.20
N LEU A 183 -8.92 -0.94 -19.14
CA LEU A 183 -7.86 -1.42 -20.02
C LEU A 183 -7.74 -0.45 -21.19
N PHE A 184 -6.55 0.13 -21.35
CA PHE A 184 -6.26 1.06 -22.42
C PHE A 184 -5.36 0.41 -23.47
N HIS A 185 -5.54 0.83 -24.72
CA HIS A 185 -4.49 0.71 -25.72
C HIS A 185 -3.53 1.91 -25.58
N LEU A 186 -2.30 1.64 -25.15
CA LEU A 186 -1.26 2.62 -24.79
C LEU A 186 -1.00 3.65 -25.90
N ASN A 187 -0.95 3.22 -27.16
CA ASN A 187 -0.57 4.11 -28.25
C ASN A 187 -1.72 5.02 -28.71
N SER A 188 -2.98 4.58 -28.58
CA SER A 188 -4.14 5.36 -29.04
C SER A 188 -4.93 6.01 -27.91
N GLY A 189 -4.69 5.61 -26.66
CA GLY A 189 -5.49 6.04 -25.51
C GLY A 189 -6.92 5.50 -25.49
N VAL A 190 -7.28 4.62 -26.43
CA VAL A 190 -8.64 4.05 -26.51
C VAL A 190 -8.87 3.12 -25.32
N VAL A 191 -10.02 3.28 -24.66
CA VAL A 191 -10.51 2.35 -23.64
C VAL A 191 -11.01 1.09 -24.35
N LEU A 192 -10.31 -0.02 -24.13
CA LEU A 192 -10.69 -1.34 -24.63
C LEU A 192 -11.66 -2.06 -23.71
N TYR A 193 -11.60 -1.74 -22.40
CA TYR A 193 -12.44 -2.39 -21.42
C TYR A 193 -12.76 -1.50 -20.21
N THR A 194 -14.03 -1.59 -19.79
CA THR A 194 -14.55 -1.02 -18.55
C THR A 194 -15.16 -2.15 -17.71
N PRO A 195 -14.61 -2.46 -16.53
CA PRO A 195 -15.24 -3.40 -15.61
C PRO A 195 -16.67 -2.98 -15.29
N ALA A 196 -17.60 -3.93 -15.32
CA ALA A 196 -18.97 -3.69 -14.86
C ALA A 196 -18.99 -3.45 -13.34
N PRO A 197 -19.98 -2.69 -12.82
CA PRO A 197 -20.24 -2.63 -11.38
C PRO A 197 -20.25 -4.02 -10.73
N GLY A 198 -19.39 -4.23 -9.73
CA GLY A 198 -19.34 -5.49 -8.96
C GLY A 198 -18.59 -6.64 -9.62
N GLU A 199 -18.06 -6.44 -10.83
CA GLU A 199 -17.21 -7.44 -11.46
C GLU A 199 -16.00 -7.77 -10.56
N GLN A 200 -15.69 -9.05 -10.43
CA GLN A 200 -14.50 -9.50 -9.71
C GLN A 200 -13.27 -9.07 -10.51
N VAL A 201 -12.48 -8.20 -9.90
CA VAL A 201 -11.38 -7.53 -10.56
C VAL A 201 -10.14 -8.43 -10.51
N ARG A 202 -9.81 -9.12 -11.60
CA ARG A 202 -8.60 -9.97 -11.77
C ARG A 202 -7.63 -9.33 -12.74
N ASP A 203 -6.32 -9.50 -12.61
CA ASP A 203 -5.39 -8.92 -13.60
C ASP A 203 -5.50 -9.48 -15.01
N THR A 204 -6.02 -10.70 -15.10
CA THR A 204 -6.15 -11.39 -16.37
C THR A 204 -6.94 -10.52 -17.34
N GLU A 205 -6.38 -10.31 -18.54
CA GLU A 205 -7.08 -9.57 -19.58
C GLU A 205 -8.49 -10.16 -19.77
N PRO A 206 -9.54 -9.31 -19.76
CA PRO A 206 -10.87 -9.78 -20.05
C PRO A 206 -10.91 -10.33 -21.48
N ARG A 207 -11.87 -11.19 -21.79
CA ARG A 207 -12.07 -11.63 -23.17
C ARG A 207 -12.61 -10.47 -23.99
N ILE A 208 -11.72 -9.68 -24.58
CA ILE A 208 -12.09 -8.52 -25.38
C ILE A 208 -12.35 -8.94 -26.82
N ASN A 209 -13.48 -8.51 -27.38
CA ASN A 209 -13.76 -8.64 -28.80
C ASN A 209 -12.67 -7.91 -29.61
N ARG A 210 -11.91 -8.63 -30.43
CA ARG A 210 -10.74 -8.10 -31.16
C ARG A 210 -11.08 -7.20 -32.35
N ASN A 211 -12.36 -6.90 -32.59
CA ASN A 211 -12.82 -6.03 -33.66
C ASN A 211 -12.94 -4.57 -33.18
N PHE A 212 -11.81 -3.93 -32.89
CA PHE A 212 -11.79 -2.48 -32.61
C PHE A 212 -11.57 -1.68 -33.91
N PRO A 213 -12.47 -0.76 -34.26
CA PRO A 213 -12.25 0.15 -35.38
C PRO A 213 -10.95 0.94 -35.17
N GLY A 214 -10.06 0.96 -36.18
CA GLY A 214 -8.85 1.78 -36.17
C GLY A 214 -7.64 1.21 -35.44
N ILE A 215 -7.70 -0.01 -34.87
CA ILE A 215 -6.54 -0.67 -34.26
C ILE A 215 -6.27 -2.01 -34.96
N ALA A 216 -5.07 -2.16 -35.55
CA ALA A 216 -4.67 -3.41 -36.18
C ALA A 216 -4.64 -4.56 -35.16
N LYS A 217 -5.28 -5.69 -35.50
CA LYS A 217 -5.42 -6.86 -34.60
C LYS A 217 -4.09 -7.39 -34.03
N GLN A 218 -2.99 -7.19 -34.76
CA GLN A 218 -1.65 -7.63 -34.39
C GLN A 218 -0.97 -6.73 -33.34
N LEU A 219 -1.36 -5.46 -33.24
CA LEU A 219 -0.79 -4.52 -32.26
C LEU A 219 -1.44 -4.62 -30.89
N LEU A 220 -2.63 -5.21 -30.83
CA LEU A 220 -3.45 -5.25 -29.64
C LEU A 220 -2.78 -5.87 -28.40
N PRO A 221 -2.07 -7.03 -28.42
CA PRO A 221 -1.57 -7.65 -27.19
C PRO A 221 -0.38 -6.93 -26.54
N ILE A 222 0.44 -6.22 -27.32
CA ILE A 222 1.77 -5.73 -26.89
C ILE A 222 1.66 -4.32 -26.27
N THR A 223 0.58 -3.59 -26.54
CA THR A 223 0.43 -2.17 -26.23
C THR A 223 -0.70 -1.89 -25.25
N ARG A 224 -1.00 -2.79 -24.31
CA ARG A 224 -2.12 -2.59 -23.37
C ARG A 224 -1.66 -2.36 -21.94
N ALA A 225 -2.43 -1.58 -21.20
CA ALA A 225 -2.23 -1.43 -19.76
C ALA A 225 -3.52 -1.12 -19.04
N TRP A 226 -3.67 -1.67 -17.83
CA TRP A 226 -4.67 -1.21 -16.88
C TRP A 226 -4.29 0.16 -16.34
N ARG A 227 -5.22 1.10 -16.34
CA ARG A 227 -5.07 2.39 -15.65
C ARG A 227 -6.33 2.67 -14.84
N GLY A 228 -6.18 2.95 -13.56
CA GLY A 228 -7.24 3.39 -12.65
C GLY A 228 -6.84 4.65 -11.93
N VAL A 229 -7.79 5.26 -11.23
CA VAL A 229 -7.51 6.45 -10.42
C VAL A 229 -6.93 6.00 -9.08
N TRP A 230 -5.73 6.48 -8.79
CA TRP A 230 -5.18 6.44 -7.44
C TRP A 230 -5.48 7.78 -6.74
N PRO A 231 -6.26 7.81 -5.66
CA PRO A 231 -6.60 9.05 -4.98
C PRO A 231 -5.37 9.73 -4.34
N GLY A 232 -5.19 11.01 -4.66
CA GLY A 232 -4.24 11.90 -4.00
C GLY A 232 -2.80 11.65 -4.42
N GLY A 233 -1.87 12.15 -3.61
CA GLY A 233 -0.45 11.92 -3.76
C GLY A 233 -0.13 10.42 -3.75
N VAL A 234 0.80 10.06 -4.63
CA VAL A 234 1.45 8.75 -4.69
C VAL A 234 2.87 8.97 -4.22
N ALA A 235 3.33 8.25 -3.21
CA ALA A 235 4.76 8.28 -2.89
C ALA A 235 5.55 7.70 -4.09
N PRO A 236 6.80 8.12 -4.32
CA PRO A 236 7.59 7.58 -5.43
C PRO A 236 7.69 6.06 -5.37
N PHE A 237 7.88 5.42 -6.52
CA PHE A 237 8.03 3.97 -6.56
C PHE A 237 9.49 3.53 -6.52
N GLY A 238 9.75 2.48 -5.73
CA GLY A 238 11.07 1.85 -5.62
C GLY A 238 12.09 2.66 -4.82
N PRO A 239 13.26 2.06 -4.51
CA PRO A 239 14.27 2.69 -3.66
C PRO A 239 14.70 4.06 -4.22
N ALA A 240 15.09 4.12 -5.50
CA ALA A 240 15.61 5.34 -6.11
C ALA A 240 14.62 6.52 -6.08
N GLY A 241 13.34 6.27 -6.33
CA GLY A 241 12.32 7.31 -6.25
C GLY A 241 12.15 7.81 -4.82
N HIS A 242 12.07 6.90 -3.84
CA HIS A 242 11.92 7.25 -2.43
C HIS A 242 13.13 8.04 -1.89
N PHE A 243 14.34 7.67 -2.30
CA PHE A 243 15.58 8.30 -1.89
C PHE A 243 15.71 9.77 -2.34
N GLN A 244 15.01 10.16 -3.40
CA GLN A 244 14.97 11.53 -3.88
C GLN A 244 13.99 12.43 -3.10
N THR A 245 13.01 11.85 -2.42
CA THR A 245 11.93 12.62 -1.78
C THR A 245 11.96 12.59 -0.26
N ILE A 246 12.60 11.59 0.34
CA ILE A 246 12.67 11.44 1.79
C ILE A 246 13.77 12.34 2.33
N ALA A 247 13.42 13.23 3.27
CA ALA A 247 14.41 14.10 3.86
C ALA A 247 15.36 13.28 4.78
N PRO A 248 16.65 13.65 4.91
CA PRO A 248 17.62 12.88 5.70
C PRO A 248 17.22 12.61 7.15
N GLN A 249 16.43 13.51 7.74
CA GLN A 249 15.90 13.43 9.10
C GLN A 249 14.62 12.61 9.23
N GLU A 250 13.98 12.24 8.13
CA GLU A 250 12.77 11.41 8.14
C GLU A 250 13.12 9.92 8.25
N GLU A 251 12.16 9.13 8.68
CA GLU A 251 12.34 7.69 8.84
C GLU A 251 12.63 7.01 7.50
N CYS A 252 13.49 6.00 7.54
CA CYS A 252 13.90 5.31 6.33
C CYS A 252 12.80 4.40 5.77
N TRP A 253 12.53 4.53 4.47
CA TRP A 253 11.59 3.70 3.71
C TRP A 253 11.79 2.18 3.84
N CYS A 254 13.01 1.74 4.13
CA CYS A 254 13.30 0.31 4.31
C CYS A 254 12.63 -0.29 5.57
N GLY A 255 12.09 0.55 6.47
CA GLY A 255 11.47 0.12 7.72
C GLY A 255 12.46 -0.30 8.80
N SER A 256 13.73 0.11 8.71
CA SER A 256 14.72 -0.13 9.78
C SER A 256 14.40 0.63 11.06
N GLY A 257 13.63 1.72 10.96
CA GLY A 257 13.39 2.69 12.03
C GLY A 257 14.51 3.67 12.29
N GLU A 258 15.61 3.55 11.54
CA GLU A 258 16.63 4.59 11.45
C GLU A 258 16.15 5.73 10.55
N THR A 259 16.74 6.91 10.71
CA THR A 259 16.56 7.99 9.74
C THR A 259 17.17 7.60 8.39
N TYR A 260 16.59 8.10 7.30
CA TYR A 260 17.10 7.86 5.96
C TYR A 260 18.58 8.25 5.81
N GLY A 261 18.99 9.37 6.43
CA GLY A 261 20.36 9.85 6.49
C GLY A 261 21.35 8.86 7.10
N ASN A 262 20.93 8.13 8.14
CA ASN A 262 21.77 7.13 8.82
C ASN A 262 21.71 5.76 8.18
N CYS A 263 20.61 5.45 7.48
CA CYS A 263 20.36 4.12 6.94
C CYS A 263 20.89 3.94 5.51
N HIS A 264 20.37 4.71 4.54
CA HIS A 264 20.66 4.49 3.11
C HIS A 264 21.46 5.63 2.47
N ARG A 265 21.35 6.88 2.96
CA ARG A 265 22.05 8.02 2.36
C ARG A 265 23.57 7.89 2.34
N ARG A 266 24.17 7.26 3.37
CA ARG A 266 25.63 7.00 3.41
C ARG A 266 26.06 5.96 2.37
N GLN A 267 25.23 4.95 2.15
CA GLN A 267 25.49 3.90 1.17
C GLN A 267 25.38 4.48 -0.25
N GLU A 268 24.41 5.36 -0.50
CA GLU A 268 24.29 6.08 -1.78
C GLU A 268 25.49 6.98 -2.09
N ALA A 269 25.99 7.72 -1.09
CA ALA A 269 27.18 8.57 -1.27
C ALA A 269 28.43 7.75 -1.68
N SER A 270 28.56 6.51 -1.18
CA SER A 270 29.66 5.61 -1.55
C SER A 270 29.50 5.01 -2.96
N VAL A 271 28.28 4.77 -3.43
CA VAL A 271 27.99 4.25 -4.77
C VAL A 271 28.16 5.34 -5.84
N LEU A 272 27.76 6.58 -5.54
CA LEU A 272 27.93 7.73 -6.44
C LEU A 272 29.35 8.32 -6.42
N GLY A 273 30.12 8.08 -5.34
CA GLY A 273 31.55 8.42 -5.26
C GLY A 273 32.46 7.48 -6.07
N ASN A 274 32.03 6.24 -6.32
CA ASN A 274 32.81 5.25 -7.08
C ASN A 274 32.64 5.32 -8.61
N THR A 275 31.80 6.23 -9.12
CA THR A 275 31.73 6.52 -10.57
C THR A 275 32.68 7.64 -11.01
N GLY A 276 33.53 8.15 -10.11
CA GLY A 276 34.32 9.38 -10.31
C GLY A 276 35.83 9.23 -10.44
N ASP A 277 36.44 8.08 -10.16
CA ASP A 277 37.91 7.91 -10.25
C ASP A 277 38.30 6.82 -11.24
N GLY A 278 38.14 7.16 -12.52
CA GLY A 278 38.76 6.48 -13.65
C GLY A 278 39.86 7.35 -14.27
N THR A 279 40.71 7.97 -13.46
CA THR A 279 41.99 8.49 -13.96
C THR A 279 42.98 7.32 -14.00
N SER A 280 43.19 6.75 -15.18
CA SER A 280 44.35 5.90 -15.44
C SER A 280 45.61 6.77 -15.52
N PRO A 281 46.67 6.50 -14.73
CA PRO A 281 48.01 6.96 -15.07
C PRO A 281 48.70 5.87 -15.90
N ASN A 282 48.88 6.14 -17.19
CA ASN A 282 50.11 5.98 -17.97
C ASN A 282 49.82 6.15 -19.47
#